data_AF-A0A6G3TZI8-F1
#
_entry.id   AF-A0A6G3TZI8-F1
#
_cell.length_a   1.000
_cell.length_b   1.000
_cell.length_c   1.000
_cell.angle_alpha   90.00
_cell.angle_beta   90.00
_cell.angle_gamma   90.00
#
_symmetry.space_group_name_H-M   'P 1'
#
loop_
_entity.id
_entity.type
_entity.pdbx_description
1 polymer ?
#
loop_
_entity_poly.entity_id
_entity_poly.type
_entity_poly.pdbx_seq_one_letter_code
_entity_poly.pdbx_strand_id
1 'polypeptide(L)' 'MFSEPRSGRLAAWGNALLAGCVSPDDAVLAIVGEDVVHRVAGLPGEAAPVGLTLALGRLRSLGATGLRVALPAPGHPLG' A
#
# COMPACT_ATOMS: atom_id res chain seq x y z
N MET A 1 13.96 -13.26 14.77
CA MET A 1 13.29 -11.98 14.49
C MET A 1 12.27 -12.24 13.39
N PHE A 2 10.98 -12.03 13.65
CA PHE A 2 9.97 -12.19 12.61
C PHE A 2 10.09 -11.02 11.63
N SER A 3 10.26 -11.31 10.35
CA SER A 3 10.25 -10.29 9.31
C SER A 3 8.79 -9.99 8.96
N GLU A 4 8.39 -8.73 9.02
CA GLU A 4 7.08 -8.32 8.53
C GLU A 4 7.02 -8.46 7.00
N PRO A 5 6.03 -9.18 6.45
CA PRO A 5 5.86 -9.25 5.00
C PRO A 5 5.52 -7.87 4.44
N ARG A 6 6.06 -7.55 3.26
CA ARG A 6 5.87 -6.25 2.57
C ARG A 6 4.39 -5.88 2.43
N SER A 7 3.54 -6.87 2.12
CA SER A 7 2.09 -6.71 2.02
C SER A 7 1.43 -6.36 3.36
N GLY A 8 1.90 -6.93 4.46
CA GLY A 8 1.45 -6.61 5.82
C GLY A 8 1.78 -5.17 6.19
N ARG A 9 3.01 -4.72 5.90
CA ARG A 9 3.44 -3.35 6.14
C ARG A 9 2.65 -2.33 5.30
N LEU A 10 2.46 -2.63 4.01
CA LEU A 10 1.64 -1.81 3.11
C LEU A 10 0.21 -1.66 3.63
N ALA A 11 -0.42 -2.77 4.06
CA ALA A 11 -1.77 -2.73 4.58
C ALA A 11 -1.83 -1.95 5.90
N ALA A 12 -0.92 -2.19 6.85
CA ALA A 12 -0.94 -1.55 8.16
C ALA A 12 -0.78 -0.02 8.06
N TRP A 13 0.28 0.45 7.43
CA TRP A 13 0.58 1.89 7.35
C TRP A 13 -0.30 2.63 6.33
N GLY A 14 -0.73 1.96 5.25
CA GLY A 14 -1.70 2.52 4.34
C GLY A 14 -3.07 2.74 5.02
N ASN A 15 -3.52 1.81 5.87
CA ASN A 15 -4.72 2.03 6.68
C ASN A 15 -4.53 3.13 7.74
N ALA A 16 -3.37 3.22 8.38
CA ALA A 16 -3.07 4.31 9.32
C ALA A 16 -3.17 5.68 8.64
N LEU A 17 -2.69 5.80 7.39
CA LEU A 17 -2.85 7.01 6.58
C LEU A 17 -4.32 7.29 6.23
N LEU A 18 -5.07 6.29 5.78
CA LEU A 18 -6.50 6.45 5.43
C LEU A 18 -7.34 6.84 6.65
N ALA A 19 -6.97 6.36 7.83
CA ALA A 19 -7.56 6.75 9.12
C ALA A 19 -7.10 8.14 9.62
N GLY A 20 -6.14 8.79 8.94
CA GLY A 20 -5.61 10.09 9.33
C GLY A 20 -4.68 10.07 10.55
N CYS A 21 -4.14 8.91 10.92
CA CYS A 21 -3.27 8.75 12.09
C CYS A 21 -1.82 9.17 11.82
N VAL A 22 -1.40 9.22 10.56
CA VAL A 22 -0.01 9.52 10.14
C VAL A 22 -0.02 10.39 8.88
N SER A 23 1.10 11.07 8.62
CA SER A 23 1.28 11.82 7.37
C SER A 23 1.50 10.88 6.17
N PRO A 24 1.25 11.34 4.92
CA PRO A 24 1.56 10.54 3.73
C PRO A 24 3.02 10.11 3.65
N ASP A 25 3.95 10.99 4.04
CA ASP A 25 5.39 10.72 3.96
C ASP A 25 5.81 9.69 5.00
N ASP A 26 5.32 9.79 6.25
CA ASP A 26 5.59 8.78 7.30
C ASP A 26 5.07 7.41 6.89
N ALA A 27 3.84 7.36 6.34
CA ALA A 27 3.26 6.12 5.85
C ALA A 27 4.13 5.50 4.76
N VAL A 28 4.57 6.28 3.77
CA VAL A 28 5.39 5.78 2.66
C VAL A 28 6.77 5.33 3.13
N LEU A 29 7.44 6.10 3.98
CA LEU A 29 8.73 5.73 4.57
C LEU A 29 8.62 4.42 5.35
N ALA A 30 7.57 4.28 6.17
CA ALA A 30 7.35 3.06 6.90
C ALA A 30 7.06 1.88 5.97
N ILE A 31 6.20 2.04 4.96
CA ILE A 31 5.88 0.97 3.99
C ILE A 31 7.14 0.49 3.26
N VAL A 32 7.95 1.41 2.74
CA VAL A 32 9.18 1.09 2.02
C VAL A 32 10.17 0.41 2.98
N GLY A 33 10.48 1.03 4.12
CA GLY A 33 11.50 0.55 5.05
C GLY A 33 12.80 0.23 4.30
N GLU A 34 13.29 -1.01 4.43
CA GLU A 34 14.48 -1.51 3.73
C GLU A 34 14.22 -2.03 2.29
N ASP A 35 13.00 -1.86 1.76
CA ASP A 35 12.65 -2.28 0.41
C ASP A 35 12.98 -1.20 -0.64
N VAL A 36 12.90 -1.57 -1.92
CA VAL A 36 12.94 -0.62 -3.04
C VAL A 36 11.67 0.24 -3.08
N VAL A 37 11.78 1.43 -3.66
CA VAL A 37 10.64 2.35 -3.85
C VAL A 37 9.55 1.68 -4.70
N HIS A 38 8.30 1.73 -4.23
CA HIS A 38 7.17 1.11 -4.90
C HIS A 38 6.58 2.00 -6.00
N ARG A 39 6.18 1.37 -7.11
CA ARG A 39 5.43 1.98 -8.20
C ARG A 39 4.07 1.31 -8.32
N VAL A 40 3.01 2.10 -8.41
CA VAL A 40 1.63 1.63 -8.47
C VAL A 40 1.10 1.83 -9.88
N ALA A 41 0.73 0.74 -10.55
CA ALA A 41 0.12 0.74 -11.87
C ALA A 41 -1.40 0.50 -11.77
N GLY A 42 -2.14 0.80 -12.85
CA GLY A 42 -3.58 0.54 -12.94
C GLY A 42 -4.45 1.40 -12.02
N LEU A 43 -3.91 2.50 -11.49
CA LEU A 43 -4.65 3.41 -10.64
C LEU A 43 -5.66 4.22 -11.46
N PRO A 44 -6.96 4.28 -11.08
CA PRO A 44 -7.94 5.06 -11.82
C PRO A 44 -7.54 6.53 -11.94
N GLY A 45 -7.54 7.05 -13.17
CA GLY A 45 -7.17 8.44 -13.48
C GLY A 45 -5.69 8.68 -13.75
N GLU A 46 -4.82 7.68 -13.64
CA GLU A 46 -3.40 7.79 -13.97
C GLU A 46 -3.05 6.95 -15.21
N ALA A 47 -2.39 7.56 -16.20
CA ALA A 47 -2.07 6.91 -17.48
C ALA A 47 -0.83 6.01 -17.42
N ALA A 48 -0.03 6.11 -16.36
CA ALA A 48 1.22 5.38 -16.18
C ALA A 48 1.42 5.01 -14.70
N PRO A 49 2.32 4.07 -14.37
CA PRO A 49 2.63 3.77 -12.98
C PRO A 49 3.10 5.03 -12.25
N VAL A 50 2.62 5.26 -11.03
CA VAL A 50 2.96 6.42 -10.19
C VAL A 50 3.70 6.00 -8.91
N GLY A 51 4.29 6.97 -8.21
CA GLY A 51 4.89 6.73 -6.90
C GLY A 51 3.83 6.44 -5.82
N LEU A 52 4.23 5.72 -4.77
CA LEU A 52 3.33 5.29 -3.69
C LEU A 52 2.60 6.45 -2.99
N THR A 53 3.28 7.58 -2.75
CA THR A 53 2.66 8.77 -2.11
C THR A 53 1.47 9.29 -2.92
N LEU A 54 1.64 9.48 -4.23
CA LEU A 54 0.56 9.93 -5.11
C LEU A 54 -0.56 8.89 -5.15
N ALA A 55 -0.21 7.60 -5.24
CA ALA A 55 -1.19 6.52 -5.29
C ALA A 55 -2.10 6.50 -4.06
N LEU A 56 -1.54 6.60 -2.85
CA LEU A 56 -2.30 6.62 -1.61
C LEU A 56 -3.21 7.86 -1.51
N GLY A 57 -2.70 9.04 -1.90
CA GLY A 57 -3.50 10.27 -1.95
C GLY A 57 -4.68 10.15 -2.92
N ARG A 58 -4.47 9.57 -4.10
CA ARG A 58 -5.52 9.31 -5.09
C ARG A 58 -6.55 8.31 -4.59
N LEU A 59 -6.14 7.20 -3.99
CA LEU A 59 -7.07 6.21 -3.42
C LEU A 59 -7.96 6.86 -2.35
N ARG A 60 -7.40 7.71 -1.49
CA ARG A 60 -8.18 8.50 -0.53
C ARG A 60 -9.18 9.42 -1.22
N SER A 61 -8.77 10.15 -2.26
CA SER A 61 -9.67 11.03 -3.04
C SER A 61 -10.76 10.27 -3.80
N LEU A 62 -10.50 9.01 -4.18
CA LEU A 62 -11.48 8.10 -4.79
C LEU A 62 -12.43 7.46 -3.76
N GLY A 63 -12.24 7.76 -2.46
CA GLY A 63 -13.11 7.27 -1.38
C GLY A 63 -12.71 5.92 -0.81
N ALA A 64 -11.47 5.46 -1.02
CA ALA A 64 -10.99 4.24 -0.36
C ALA A 64 -10.97 4.41 1.16
N THR A 65 -11.61 3.50 1.88
CA THR A 65 -11.73 3.55 3.35
C THR A 65 -10.79 2.57 4.06
N GLY A 66 -10.12 1.70 3.31
CA GLY A 66 -9.14 0.78 3.88
C GLY A 66 -8.48 -0.12 2.84
N LEU A 67 -7.37 -0.73 3.24
CA LEU A 67 -6.61 -1.70 2.47
C LEU A 67 -6.69 -3.08 3.16
N ARG A 68 -6.77 -4.14 2.37
CA ARG A 68 -6.75 -5.52 2.88
C ARG A 68 -5.73 -6.33 2.10
N VAL A 69 -5.07 -7.26 2.78
CA VAL A 69 -4.22 -8.25 2.12
C VAL A 69 -5.14 -9.32 1.51
N ALA A 70 -5.13 -9.41 0.18
CA ALA A 70 -5.74 -10.54 -0.51
C ALA A 70 -4.79 -11.73 -0.42
N LEU A 71 -5.17 -12.73 0.36
CA LEU A 71 -4.43 -13.98 0.42
C LEU A 71 -4.93 -14.91 -0.68
N PRO A 72 -4.04 -15.73 -1.26
CA PRO A 72 -4.47 -16.68 -2.26
C PRO A 72 -5.40 -17.75 -1.70
N ALA A 73 -6.13 -18.42 -2.60
CA ALA A 73 -6.97 -19.54 -2.23
C ALA A 73 -6.09 -20.69 -1.67
N PRO A 74 -6.54 -21.40 -0.62
CA PRO A 74 -5.81 -22.56 -0.12
C PRO A 74 -5.51 -23.58 -1.22
N GLY A 75 -4.24 -23.98 -1.34
CA GLY A 75 -3.79 -24.94 -2.35
C GLY A 75 -3.46 -24.35 -3.73
N HIS A 76 -3.53 -23.02 -3.91
CA HIS A 76 -3.11 -22.39 -5.15
C HIS A 76 -1.56 -22.46 -5.29
N PRO A 77 -1.04 -23.01 -6.39
CA PRO A 77 0.37 -23.41 -6.47
C PRO A 77 1.36 -22.23 -6.61
N LEU A 78 0.87 -21.03 -6.91
CA LEU A 78 1.72 -19.85 -7.12
C LEU A 78 1.78 -18.91 -5.90
N GLY A 79 1.17 -19.30 -4.77
CA GLY A 79 0.61 -18.29 -3.89
C GLY A 79 -0.70 -17.93 -4.53
#